data_AF-A0A9N8YYY3-F1
#
_entry.id   AF-A0A9N8YYY3-F1
#
_cell.length_a   1.000
_cell.length_b   1.000
_cell.length_c   1.000
_cell.angle_alpha   90.00
_cell.angle_beta   90.00
_cell.angle_gamma   90.00
#
_symmetry.space_group_name_H-M   'P 1'
#
loop_
_entity.id
_entity.type
_entity.pdbx_description
1 polymer ?
#
loop_
_entity_poly.entity_id
_entity_poly.type
_entity_poly.pdbx_seq_one_letter_code
_entity_poly.pdbx_strand_id
1 'polypeptide(L)'
;MSDLFHNAHSIGTYTIIVCGQTFRLTTTALYSDSPNFFTDVFSSHIEESRTKIMFIDDRDPEIFKDIVKHLRGYYVTPRDEIHYTDLFTDANYYNLSKLKTQLRSNYIVNVGGKVFRVEREILEKRDAPNFFTSFGFGYGWEPSGMPPIPLPPSMPPPILDRDPELFSDILRYLQGYEIGIKDEIHRQNLLKDSRFYHLKGLTEKLLASSMTVNGFAKDDSAKNEILFRLKDIRHASVLLLENNIGDNMISEESSVFSTGSSTSHVMYKNKEGGVYVLLVEVHNVHLICRYGAPSSPMTATTTPITNPTTPIHFSRMLPSRPTLELSLSDKDMKKLKNIAKSIKASEEIVTGIHSPDTCAFEIDSNKCSLEALSNTEKLLHLMKSDHHGGRYLTLYVTKAILRLLVKDGCIEMEMLKCEAFSSERGFNYKREFLPDEKSIAL
;
A
#
# COMPACT_ATOMS: atom_id res chain seq x y z
N MET A 1 -38.26 -37.73 -41.55
CA MET A 1 -37.59 -36.85 -40.56
C MET A 1 -38.65 -35.92 -40.00
N SER A 2 -39.61 -36.52 -39.29
CA SER A 2 -41.00 -36.05 -39.17
C SER A 2 -41.50 -36.36 -37.76
N ASP A 3 -40.74 -35.96 -36.74
CA ASP A 3 -41.06 -36.18 -35.32
C ASP A 3 -40.48 -35.06 -34.43
N LEU A 4 -40.82 -33.78 -34.70
CA LEU A 4 -40.36 -32.64 -33.86
C LEU A 4 -41.46 -31.63 -33.50
N PHE A 5 -42.73 -31.96 -33.72
CA PHE A 5 -43.87 -31.13 -33.31
C PHE A 5 -44.94 -31.95 -32.57
N HIS A 6 -44.54 -32.60 -31.47
CA HIS A 6 -45.47 -33.14 -30.47
C HIS A 6 -45.28 -32.41 -29.13
N ASN A 7 -45.69 -31.14 -29.10
CA ASN A 7 -46.26 -30.45 -27.94
C ASN A 7 -46.76 -29.08 -28.39
N ALA A 8 -47.91 -29.06 -29.06
CA ALA A 8 -48.62 -27.84 -29.39
C ALA A 8 -49.23 -27.27 -28.11
N HIS A 9 -48.41 -26.55 -27.33
CA HIS A 9 -48.91 -25.72 -26.23
C HIS A 9 -49.92 -24.73 -26.82
N SER A 10 -51.10 -24.60 -26.22
CA SER A 10 -52.12 -23.68 -26.74
C SER A 10 -51.53 -22.26 -26.82
N ILE A 11 -51.47 -21.72 -28.03
CA ILE A 11 -51.02 -20.35 -28.25
C ILE A 11 -52.05 -19.43 -27.59
N GLY A 12 -51.61 -18.61 -26.65
CA GLY A 12 -52.51 -17.78 -25.86
C GLY A 12 -51.79 -16.73 -25.04
N THR A 13 -52.59 -15.96 -24.30
CA THR A 13 -52.11 -14.99 -23.31
C THR A 13 -52.48 -15.47 -21.92
N TYR A 14 -51.53 -15.35 -20.99
CA TYR A 14 -51.68 -15.64 -19.57
C TYR A 14 -51.69 -14.33 -18.79
N THR A 15 -52.47 -14.27 -17.73
CA THR A 15 -52.61 -13.12 -16.86
C THR A 15 -52.07 -13.47 -15.48
N ILE A 16 -51.08 -12.74 -15.00
CA ILE A 16 -50.48 -12.92 -13.68
C ILE A 16 -50.75 -11.64 -12.89
N ILE A 17 -51.35 -11.77 -11.72
CA ILE A 17 -51.74 -10.66 -10.85
C ILE A 17 -50.84 -10.72 -9.62
N VAL A 18 -49.94 -9.75 -9.48
CA VAL A 18 -48.98 -9.67 -8.37
C VAL A 18 -49.33 -8.47 -7.49
N CYS A 19 -49.70 -8.72 -6.21
CA CYS A 19 -50.20 -7.70 -5.28
C CYS A 19 -51.24 -6.75 -5.92
N GLY A 20 -52.19 -7.32 -6.68
CA GLY A 20 -53.23 -6.56 -7.38
C GLY A 20 -52.81 -5.91 -8.71
N GLN A 21 -51.52 -5.90 -9.08
CA GLN A 21 -51.06 -5.41 -10.39
C GLN A 21 -51.09 -6.51 -11.44
N THR A 22 -51.70 -6.23 -12.59
CA THR A 22 -51.88 -7.20 -13.68
C THR A 22 -50.76 -7.17 -14.71
N PHE A 23 -50.22 -8.34 -15.02
CA PHE A 23 -49.19 -8.58 -16.03
C PHE A 23 -49.66 -9.60 -17.05
N ARG A 24 -49.43 -9.33 -18.34
CA ARG A 24 -49.82 -10.22 -19.44
C ARG A 24 -48.59 -10.77 -20.15
N LEU A 25 -48.55 -12.09 -20.30
CA LEU A 25 -47.48 -12.82 -20.98
C LEU A 25 -48.06 -13.71 -22.09
N THR A 26 -47.38 -13.80 -23.22
CA THR A 26 -47.72 -14.76 -24.27
C THR A 26 -47.16 -16.14 -23.91
N THR A 27 -47.66 -17.20 -24.55
CA THR A 27 -47.08 -18.55 -24.42
C THR A 27 -45.56 -18.53 -24.67
N THR A 28 -45.09 -17.84 -25.72
CA THR A 28 -43.66 -17.76 -26.03
C THR A 28 -42.85 -17.11 -24.91
N ALA A 29 -43.34 -16.03 -24.31
CA ALA A 29 -42.64 -15.35 -23.23
C ALA A 29 -42.60 -16.20 -21.95
N LEU A 30 -43.72 -16.84 -21.61
CA LEU A 30 -43.83 -17.67 -20.41
C LEU A 30 -42.87 -18.88 -20.42
N TYR A 31 -42.62 -19.44 -21.61
CA TYR A 31 -41.73 -20.59 -21.82
C TYR A 31 -40.27 -20.19 -22.19
N SER A 32 -39.92 -18.90 -22.23
CA SER A 32 -38.58 -18.46 -22.68
C SER A 32 -37.45 -18.93 -21.75
N ASP A 33 -37.73 -19.04 -20.45
CA ASP A 33 -36.85 -19.58 -19.41
C ASP A 33 -37.51 -20.78 -18.71
N SER A 34 -38.06 -21.71 -19.51
CA SER A 34 -38.61 -22.97 -19.00
C SER A 34 -37.53 -24.03 -18.74
N PRO A 35 -37.73 -24.96 -17.80
CA PRO A 35 -38.87 -25.03 -16.87
C PRO A 35 -38.79 -23.96 -15.80
N ASN A 36 -39.94 -23.38 -15.45
CA ASN A 36 -40.09 -22.40 -14.39
C ASN A 36 -41.43 -22.58 -13.66
N PHE A 37 -41.61 -21.85 -12.56
CA PHE A 37 -42.81 -21.89 -11.73
C PHE A 37 -44.12 -21.71 -12.53
N PHE A 38 -44.15 -20.78 -13.50
CA PHE A 38 -45.35 -20.54 -14.30
C PHE A 38 -45.64 -21.68 -15.27
N THR A 39 -44.62 -22.24 -15.92
CA THR A 39 -44.81 -23.40 -16.80
C THR A 39 -45.33 -24.60 -16.03
N ASP A 40 -44.92 -24.79 -14.78
CA ASP A 40 -45.39 -25.88 -13.92
C ASP A 40 -46.86 -25.66 -13.54
N VAL A 41 -47.22 -24.46 -13.10
CA VAL A 41 -48.59 -24.08 -12.71
C VAL A 41 -49.55 -24.20 -13.90
N PHE A 42 -49.25 -23.57 -15.04
CA PHE A 42 -50.14 -23.56 -16.20
C PHE A 42 -50.15 -24.86 -17.01
N SER A 43 -49.23 -25.78 -16.75
CA SER A 43 -49.28 -27.14 -17.34
C SER A 43 -49.97 -28.16 -16.42
N SER A 44 -50.34 -27.76 -15.20
CA SER A 44 -51.03 -28.64 -14.25
C SER A 44 -52.55 -28.65 -14.47
N HIS A 45 -53.28 -29.44 -13.66
CA HIS A 45 -54.73 -29.66 -13.81
C HIS A 45 -55.58 -28.78 -12.87
N ILE A 46 -55.00 -27.68 -12.37
CA ILE A 46 -55.65 -26.76 -11.43
C ILE A 46 -56.43 -25.64 -12.16
N GLU A 47 -57.20 -24.86 -11.42
CA GLU A 47 -58.07 -23.81 -11.97
C GLU A 47 -57.28 -22.70 -12.69
N GLU A 48 -56.08 -22.37 -12.25
CA GLU A 48 -55.19 -21.39 -12.87
C GLU A 48 -54.79 -21.81 -14.29
N SER A 49 -54.61 -23.11 -14.54
CA SER A 49 -54.34 -23.67 -15.86
C SER A 49 -55.53 -23.49 -16.82
N ARG A 50 -56.76 -23.68 -16.31
CA ARG A 50 -58.00 -23.51 -17.08
C ARG A 50 -58.31 -22.05 -17.37
N THR A 51 -58.22 -21.20 -16.36
CA THR A 51 -58.55 -19.76 -16.44
C THR A 51 -57.44 -18.95 -17.11
N LYS A 52 -56.20 -19.47 -17.12
CA LYS A 52 -54.99 -18.74 -17.52
C LYS A 52 -54.76 -17.47 -16.69
N ILE A 53 -55.27 -17.45 -15.46
CA ILE A 53 -55.13 -16.35 -14.50
C ILE A 53 -54.46 -16.91 -13.24
N MET A 54 -53.43 -16.22 -12.75
CA MET A 54 -52.72 -16.58 -11.52
C MET A 54 -52.59 -15.38 -10.58
N PHE A 55 -52.73 -15.60 -9.27
CA PHE A 55 -52.56 -14.59 -8.22
C PHE A 55 -51.32 -14.86 -7.37
N ILE A 56 -50.57 -13.82 -7.03
CA ILE A 56 -49.36 -13.86 -6.19
C ILE A 56 -49.41 -12.65 -5.25
N ASP A 57 -49.65 -12.88 -3.96
CA ASP A 57 -49.94 -11.81 -3.00
C ASP A 57 -48.74 -11.40 -2.13
N ASP A 58 -47.63 -12.13 -2.21
CA ASP A 58 -46.47 -11.99 -1.30
C ASP A 58 -45.19 -11.51 -2.01
N ARG A 59 -45.29 -11.06 -3.26
CA ARG A 59 -44.15 -10.60 -4.08
C ARG A 59 -44.30 -9.15 -4.52
N ASP A 60 -43.17 -8.47 -4.71
CA ASP A 60 -43.14 -7.07 -5.12
C ASP A 60 -43.42 -6.92 -6.63
N PRO A 61 -44.50 -6.22 -7.03
CA PRO A 61 -44.82 -6.03 -8.43
C PRO A 61 -43.79 -5.16 -9.20
N GLU A 62 -43.01 -4.32 -8.53
CA GLU A 62 -41.94 -3.55 -9.18
C GLU A 62 -40.78 -4.46 -9.61
N ILE A 63 -40.39 -5.43 -8.78
CA ILE A 63 -39.40 -6.46 -9.14
C ILE A 63 -39.97 -7.38 -10.23
N PHE A 64 -41.27 -7.71 -10.13
CA PHE A 64 -41.94 -8.53 -11.12
C PHE A 64 -41.94 -7.92 -12.54
N LYS A 65 -41.93 -6.58 -12.67
CA LYS A 65 -41.76 -5.93 -13.99
C LYS A 65 -40.46 -6.35 -14.65
N ASP A 66 -39.38 -6.50 -13.88
CA ASP A 66 -38.09 -6.92 -14.39
C ASP A 66 -38.09 -8.43 -14.71
N ILE A 67 -38.81 -9.27 -13.94
CA ILE A 67 -39.10 -10.67 -14.30
C ILE A 67 -39.82 -10.76 -15.66
N VAL A 68 -40.86 -9.95 -15.87
CA VAL A 68 -41.61 -9.91 -17.13
C VAL A 68 -40.74 -9.46 -18.30
N LYS A 69 -39.84 -8.49 -18.10
CA LYS A 69 -38.87 -8.08 -19.13
C LYS A 69 -37.96 -9.25 -19.51
N HIS A 70 -37.41 -9.97 -18.54
CA HIS A 70 -36.59 -11.16 -18.79
C HIS A 70 -37.36 -12.21 -19.58
N LEU A 71 -38.58 -12.55 -19.16
CA LEU A 71 -39.42 -13.54 -19.85
C LEU A 71 -39.78 -13.13 -21.29
N ARG A 72 -39.83 -11.83 -21.58
CA ARG A 72 -40.01 -11.29 -22.93
C ARG A 72 -38.71 -11.26 -23.76
N GLY A 73 -37.59 -11.71 -23.20
CA GLY A 73 -36.29 -11.77 -23.85
C GLY A 73 -35.42 -10.52 -23.70
N TYR A 74 -35.81 -9.54 -22.87
CA TYR A 74 -34.98 -8.38 -22.60
C TYR A 74 -33.91 -8.67 -21.55
N TYR A 75 -32.73 -8.09 -21.74
CA TYR A 75 -31.64 -8.20 -20.77
C TYR A 75 -31.89 -7.31 -19.54
N VAL A 76 -32.03 -7.94 -18.37
CA VAL A 76 -32.23 -7.25 -17.09
C VAL A 76 -30.91 -6.99 -16.38
N THR A 77 -30.74 -5.77 -15.87
CA THR A 77 -29.56 -5.36 -15.10
C THR A 77 -30.00 -4.80 -13.75
N PRO A 78 -29.47 -5.33 -12.63
CA PRO A 78 -29.66 -4.76 -11.31
C PRO A 78 -29.15 -3.32 -11.22
N ARG A 79 -29.85 -2.50 -10.43
CA ARG A 79 -29.56 -1.07 -10.28
C ARG A 79 -28.52 -0.84 -9.18
N ASP A 80 -28.66 -1.61 -8.11
CA ASP A 80 -27.86 -1.57 -6.89
C ASP A 80 -27.89 -2.95 -6.22
N GLU A 81 -27.22 -3.07 -5.08
CA GLU A 81 -27.08 -4.29 -4.29
C GLU A 81 -28.41 -4.77 -3.70
N ILE A 82 -29.36 -3.87 -3.43
CA ILE A 82 -30.68 -4.19 -2.90
C ILE A 82 -31.53 -4.80 -4.02
N HIS A 83 -31.60 -4.11 -5.16
CA HIS A 83 -32.32 -4.57 -6.33
C HIS A 83 -31.77 -5.90 -6.84
N TYR A 84 -30.44 -6.10 -6.81
CA TYR A 84 -29.83 -7.39 -7.13
C TYR A 84 -30.42 -8.51 -6.27
N THR A 85 -30.43 -8.29 -4.96
CA THR A 85 -30.87 -9.27 -3.96
C THR A 85 -32.34 -9.59 -4.09
N ASP A 86 -33.20 -8.59 -4.25
CA ASP A 86 -34.64 -8.77 -4.42
C ASP A 86 -34.94 -9.51 -5.72
N LEU A 87 -34.35 -9.07 -6.83
CA LEU A 87 -34.53 -9.68 -8.14
C LEU A 87 -34.00 -11.11 -8.19
N PHE A 88 -32.86 -11.38 -7.55
CA PHE A 88 -32.30 -12.72 -7.49
C PHE A 88 -33.16 -13.65 -6.62
N THR A 89 -33.70 -13.14 -5.52
CA THR A 89 -34.66 -13.87 -4.68
C THR A 89 -35.91 -14.24 -5.47
N ASP A 90 -36.46 -13.32 -6.26
CA ASP A 90 -37.57 -13.58 -7.17
C ASP A 90 -37.21 -14.57 -8.29
N ALA A 91 -36.05 -14.40 -8.92
CA ALA A 91 -35.56 -15.34 -9.92
C ALA A 91 -35.41 -16.76 -9.36
N ASN A 92 -35.08 -16.88 -8.06
CA ASN A 92 -35.04 -18.17 -7.39
C ASN A 92 -36.43 -18.72 -7.10
N TYR A 93 -37.34 -17.89 -6.56
CA TYR A 93 -38.72 -18.26 -6.29
C TYR A 93 -39.42 -18.78 -7.56
N TYR A 94 -39.30 -18.05 -8.67
CA TYR A 94 -39.90 -18.42 -9.96
C TYR A 94 -39.12 -19.50 -10.72
N ASN A 95 -38.00 -19.98 -10.18
CA ASN A 95 -37.10 -20.96 -10.79
C ASN A 95 -36.58 -20.56 -12.20
N LEU A 96 -36.19 -19.30 -12.37
CA LEU A 96 -35.70 -18.75 -13.63
C LEU A 96 -34.18 -18.96 -13.76
N SER A 97 -33.79 -20.12 -14.28
CA SER A 97 -32.40 -20.55 -14.32
C SER A 97 -31.51 -19.69 -15.22
N LYS A 98 -32.01 -19.23 -16.38
CA LYS A 98 -31.24 -18.33 -17.25
C LYS A 98 -31.08 -16.96 -16.62
N LEU A 99 -32.13 -16.42 -15.98
CA LEU A 99 -32.02 -15.15 -15.25
C LEU A 99 -31.01 -15.24 -14.10
N LYS A 100 -31.08 -16.29 -13.26
CA LYS A 100 -30.11 -16.52 -12.18
C LYS A 100 -28.68 -16.58 -12.71
N THR A 101 -28.45 -17.28 -13.82
CA THR A 101 -27.13 -17.36 -14.47
C THR A 101 -26.66 -15.99 -14.97
N GLN A 102 -27.55 -15.24 -15.62
CA GLN A 102 -27.26 -13.88 -16.07
C GLN A 102 -26.91 -12.95 -14.91
N LEU A 103 -27.69 -12.94 -13.84
CA LEU A 103 -27.44 -12.10 -12.67
C LEU A 103 -26.09 -12.42 -12.01
N ARG A 104 -25.73 -13.71 -11.95
CA ARG A 104 -24.42 -14.11 -11.41
C ARG A 104 -23.23 -13.65 -12.26
N SER A 105 -23.39 -13.29 -13.53
CA SER A 105 -22.26 -12.88 -14.38
C SER A 105 -21.49 -11.64 -13.89
N ASN A 106 -22.10 -10.83 -13.02
CA ASN A 106 -21.51 -9.60 -12.50
C ASN A 106 -21.62 -9.56 -10.97
N TYR A 107 -20.60 -9.01 -10.33
CA TYR A 107 -20.68 -8.53 -8.95
C TYR A 107 -21.30 -7.13 -8.95
N ILE A 108 -22.21 -6.88 -8.00
CA ILE A 108 -22.70 -5.54 -7.67
C ILE A 108 -22.07 -5.16 -6.32
N VAL A 109 -21.19 -4.18 -6.32
CA VAL A 109 -20.42 -3.76 -5.15
C VAL A 109 -20.69 -2.28 -4.89
N ASN A 110 -21.13 -1.95 -3.68
CA ASN A 110 -21.28 -0.57 -3.26
C ASN A 110 -20.05 -0.14 -2.45
N VAL A 111 -19.30 0.85 -2.95
CA VAL A 111 -18.11 1.38 -2.29
C VAL A 111 -18.30 2.87 -2.05
N GLY A 112 -18.33 3.26 -0.78
CA GLY A 112 -18.51 4.66 -0.38
C GLY A 112 -19.80 5.30 -0.92
N GLY A 113 -20.84 4.50 -1.15
CA GLY A 113 -22.12 4.95 -1.73
C GLY A 113 -22.18 4.92 -3.27
N LYS A 114 -21.08 4.57 -3.95
CA LYS A 114 -21.06 4.41 -5.42
C LYS A 114 -21.19 2.93 -5.78
N VAL A 115 -22.16 2.61 -6.62
CA VAL A 115 -22.41 1.25 -7.10
C VAL A 115 -21.49 0.93 -8.29
N PHE A 116 -20.75 -0.16 -8.17
CA PHE A 116 -19.90 -0.73 -9.20
C PHE A 116 -20.48 -2.05 -9.69
N ARG A 117 -20.68 -2.14 -11.00
CA ARG A 117 -20.94 -3.41 -11.68
C ARG A 117 -19.63 -3.93 -12.26
N VAL A 118 -19.18 -5.07 -11.74
CA VAL A 118 -17.87 -5.64 -12.09
C VAL A 118 -18.07 -7.04 -12.65
N GLU A 119 -17.56 -7.31 -13.84
CA GLU A 119 -17.56 -8.64 -14.42
C GLU A 119 -16.76 -9.60 -13.53
N ARG A 120 -17.28 -10.82 -13.34
CA ARG A 120 -16.63 -11.79 -12.45
C ARG A 120 -15.18 -12.09 -12.82
N GLU A 121 -14.91 -12.24 -14.11
CA GLU A 121 -13.59 -12.57 -14.61
C GLU A 121 -12.53 -11.55 -14.14
N ILE A 122 -12.87 -10.26 -14.03
CA ILE A 122 -11.94 -9.21 -13.59
C ILE A 122 -11.45 -9.48 -12.16
N LEU A 123 -12.35 -9.90 -11.26
CA LEU A 123 -12.03 -10.16 -9.86
C LEU A 123 -11.48 -11.56 -9.64
N GLU A 124 -11.73 -12.51 -10.54
CA GLU A 124 -11.33 -13.91 -10.41
C GLU A 124 -9.97 -14.21 -11.08
N LYS A 125 -9.56 -13.39 -12.06
CA LYS A 125 -8.35 -13.64 -12.86
C LYS A 125 -7.08 -13.10 -12.24
N ARG A 126 -7.13 -11.90 -11.66
CA ARG A 126 -5.95 -11.20 -11.10
C ARG A 126 -6.08 -11.06 -9.59
N ASP A 127 -5.00 -11.36 -8.88
CA ASP A 127 -4.92 -11.28 -7.42
C ASP A 127 -6.01 -12.09 -6.68
N ALA A 128 -6.58 -13.10 -7.33
CA ALA A 128 -7.39 -14.10 -6.66
C ALA A 128 -6.50 -15.08 -5.87
N PRO A 129 -6.98 -15.63 -4.74
CA PRO A 129 -8.23 -15.29 -4.08
C PRO A 129 -8.13 -13.95 -3.34
N ASN A 130 -9.17 -13.11 -3.46
CA ASN A 130 -9.30 -11.79 -2.84
C ASN A 130 -10.62 -11.64 -2.07
N PHE A 131 -10.85 -10.49 -1.44
CA PHE A 131 -12.06 -10.20 -0.65
C PHE A 131 -13.36 -10.57 -1.38
N PHE A 132 -13.47 -10.25 -2.68
CA PHE A 132 -14.67 -10.47 -3.48
C PHE A 132 -14.88 -11.94 -3.87
N THR A 133 -13.80 -12.70 -4.01
CA THR A 133 -13.87 -14.13 -4.38
C THR A 133 -13.85 -15.08 -3.18
N SER A 134 -13.27 -14.66 -2.05
CA SER A 134 -13.00 -15.51 -0.87
C SER A 134 -14.12 -15.55 0.15
N PHE A 135 -14.90 -14.49 0.29
CA PHE A 135 -15.88 -14.35 1.37
C PHE A 135 -17.28 -14.12 0.80
N GLY A 136 -18.01 -15.17 0.42
CA GLY A 136 -19.47 -15.15 0.19
C GLY A 136 -20.03 -14.20 -0.90
N PHE A 137 -19.23 -13.26 -1.42
CA PHE A 137 -19.60 -12.31 -2.46
C PHE A 137 -19.81 -13.03 -3.81
N GLY A 138 -19.05 -14.09 -4.08
CA GLY A 138 -19.02 -14.78 -5.38
C GLY A 138 -19.92 -15.99 -5.54
N TYR A 139 -20.37 -16.64 -4.46
CA TYR A 139 -21.18 -17.85 -4.59
C TYR A 139 -22.56 -17.74 -3.96
N GLY A 140 -22.94 -16.51 -3.63
CA GLY A 140 -24.13 -16.27 -2.88
C GLY A 140 -23.87 -16.60 -1.41
N TRP A 141 -24.60 -15.84 -0.62
CA TRP A 141 -25.25 -16.29 0.60
C TRP A 141 -26.09 -17.59 0.42
N GLU A 142 -25.66 -18.54 -0.43
CA GLU A 142 -26.37 -19.80 -0.62
C GLU A 142 -25.99 -20.77 0.50
N PRO A 143 -26.97 -21.28 1.29
CA PRO A 143 -26.75 -22.44 2.13
C PRO A 143 -26.46 -23.60 1.19
N SER A 144 -25.23 -24.09 1.21
CA SER A 144 -24.83 -25.30 0.50
C SER A 144 -25.78 -26.45 0.87
N GLY A 145 -26.67 -26.82 -0.05
CA GLY A 145 -27.33 -28.13 -0.12
C GLY A 145 -28.18 -28.60 1.06
N MET A 146 -28.61 -27.73 1.98
CA MET A 146 -29.51 -28.12 3.08
C MET A 146 -30.99 -27.89 2.70
N PRO A 147 -31.92 -28.75 3.16
CA PRO A 147 -33.37 -28.63 2.89
C PRO A 147 -33.92 -27.27 3.35
N PRO A 148 -35.11 -26.84 2.87
CA PRO A 148 -35.60 -25.47 3.02
C PRO A 148 -35.91 -25.16 4.49
N ILE A 149 -34.91 -24.69 5.22
CA ILE A 149 -35.08 -23.93 6.45
C ILE A 149 -35.53 -22.52 5.99
N PRO A 150 -36.51 -21.88 6.63
CA PRO A 150 -36.84 -20.50 6.34
C PRO A 150 -35.61 -19.64 6.63
N LEU A 151 -34.85 -19.28 5.59
CA LEU A 151 -33.68 -18.44 5.75
C LEU A 151 -34.14 -17.03 6.13
N PRO A 152 -33.37 -16.33 6.99
CA PRO A 152 -33.53 -14.88 7.12
C PRO A 152 -33.44 -14.23 5.73
N PRO A 153 -34.13 -13.10 5.51
CA PRO A 153 -34.16 -12.43 4.21
C PRO A 153 -32.74 -12.27 3.68
N SER A 154 -32.55 -12.63 2.40
CA SER A 154 -31.29 -12.45 1.68
C SER A 154 -30.83 -11.02 1.94
N MET A 155 -29.76 -10.84 2.73
CA MET A 155 -29.30 -9.51 3.06
C MET A 155 -28.54 -8.95 1.87
N PRO A 156 -28.76 -7.68 1.49
CA PRO A 156 -27.97 -7.06 0.45
C PRO A 156 -26.49 -7.08 0.83
N PRO A 157 -25.58 -7.21 -0.17
CA PRO A 157 -24.16 -7.00 0.04
C PRO A 157 -23.88 -5.74 0.86
N PRO A 158 -22.96 -5.77 1.84
CA PRO A 158 -22.68 -4.61 2.66
C PRO A 158 -22.05 -3.49 1.82
N ILE A 159 -22.39 -2.26 2.17
CA ILE A 159 -21.72 -1.06 1.66
C ILE A 159 -20.31 -1.02 2.25
N LEU A 160 -19.30 -0.97 1.38
CA LEU A 160 -17.91 -0.90 1.78
C LEU A 160 -17.55 0.56 2.07
N ASP A 161 -17.22 0.86 3.33
CA ASP A 161 -16.79 2.19 3.77
C ASP A 161 -15.35 2.47 3.30
N ARG A 162 -15.14 2.60 1.99
CA ARG A 162 -13.87 2.90 1.31
C ARG A 162 -14.10 4.00 0.25
N ASP A 163 -13.02 4.56 -0.27
CA ASP A 163 -13.07 5.61 -1.29
C ASP A 163 -13.39 5.01 -2.68
N PRO A 164 -14.50 5.44 -3.33
CA PRO A 164 -14.87 4.96 -4.66
C PRO A 164 -13.86 5.31 -5.76
N GLU A 165 -13.12 6.42 -5.64
CA GLU A 165 -12.16 6.83 -6.67
C GLU A 165 -10.89 5.97 -6.60
N LEU A 166 -10.43 5.63 -5.39
CA LEU A 166 -9.35 4.64 -5.21
C LEU A 166 -9.77 3.25 -5.70
N PHE A 167 -11.01 2.84 -5.41
CA PHE A 167 -11.51 1.56 -5.93
C PHE A 167 -11.55 1.53 -7.46
N SER A 168 -11.84 2.67 -8.10
CA SER A 168 -11.79 2.79 -9.57
C SER A 168 -10.37 2.56 -10.11
N ASP A 169 -9.35 3.12 -9.46
CA ASP A 169 -7.94 2.87 -9.82
C ASP A 169 -7.54 1.40 -9.60
N ILE A 170 -8.04 0.77 -8.52
CA ILE A 170 -7.85 -0.65 -8.25
C ILE A 170 -8.51 -1.52 -9.33
N LEU A 171 -9.73 -1.19 -9.77
CA LEU A 171 -10.42 -1.93 -10.84
C LEU A 171 -9.65 -1.85 -12.16
N ARG A 172 -9.11 -0.68 -12.52
CA ARG A 172 -8.24 -0.55 -13.70
C ARG A 172 -7.03 -1.47 -13.61
N TYR A 173 -6.41 -1.55 -12.43
CA TYR A 173 -5.34 -2.51 -12.21
C TYR A 173 -5.81 -3.97 -12.38
N LEU A 174 -6.97 -4.35 -11.85
CA LEU A 174 -7.50 -5.71 -12.01
C LEU A 174 -7.84 -6.06 -13.46
N GLN A 175 -8.26 -5.07 -14.25
CA GLN A 175 -8.46 -5.19 -15.70
C GLN A 175 -7.16 -5.32 -16.50
N GLY A 176 -6.00 -5.16 -15.87
CA GLY A 176 -4.70 -5.31 -16.51
C GLY A 176 -3.95 -4.00 -16.80
N TYR A 177 -4.57 -2.84 -16.56
CA TYR A 177 -3.91 -1.55 -16.75
C TYR A 177 -2.83 -1.29 -15.69
N GLU A 178 -1.90 -0.40 -16.01
CA GLU A 178 -0.94 0.12 -15.03
C GLU A 178 -1.62 1.09 -14.06
N ILE A 179 -1.16 1.09 -12.81
CA ILE A 179 -1.68 1.97 -11.77
C ILE A 179 -0.88 3.27 -11.77
N GLY A 180 -1.55 4.39 -12.03
CA GLY A 180 -0.93 5.71 -11.99
C GLY A 180 -0.82 6.19 -10.54
N ILE A 181 0.40 6.24 -10.00
CA ILE A 181 0.64 6.81 -8.67
C ILE A 181 0.79 8.33 -8.81
N LYS A 182 -0.22 9.09 -8.32
CA LYS A 182 -0.22 10.56 -8.35
C LYS A 182 0.79 11.16 -7.37
N ASP A 183 0.78 10.68 -6.13
CA ASP A 183 1.68 11.11 -5.05
C ASP A 183 1.79 10.01 -3.96
N GLU A 184 2.59 10.26 -2.92
CA GLU A 184 2.80 9.30 -1.83
C GLU A 184 1.56 9.09 -0.96
N ILE A 185 0.69 10.10 -0.80
CA ILE A 185 -0.57 9.95 -0.04
C ILE A 185 -1.49 9.00 -0.79
N HIS A 186 -1.63 9.20 -2.10
CA HIS A 186 -2.35 8.32 -3.00
C HIS A 186 -1.80 6.89 -2.95
N ARG A 187 -0.48 6.70 -3.02
CA ARG A 187 0.15 5.38 -2.88
C ARG A 187 -0.18 4.71 -1.54
N GLN A 188 -0.10 5.44 -0.44
CA GLN A 188 -0.39 4.91 0.89
C GLN A 188 -1.86 4.53 1.04
N ASN A 189 -2.78 5.30 0.47
CA ASN A 189 -4.20 4.97 0.49
C ASN A 189 -4.51 3.75 -0.40
N LEU A 190 -3.93 3.66 -1.60
CA LEU A 190 -3.98 2.46 -2.43
C LEU A 190 -3.44 1.23 -1.70
N LEU A 191 -2.36 1.37 -0.92
CA LEU A 191 -1.78 0.27 -0.15
C LEU A 191 -2.67 -0.17 1.03
N LYS A 192 -3.44 0.76 1.62
CA LYS A 192 -4.44 0.41 2.65
C LYS A 192 -5.58 -0.40 2.03
N ASP A 193 -6.12 0.07 0.92
CA ASP A 193 -7.25 -0.56 0.25
C ASP A 193 -6.85 -1.88 -0.42
N SER A 194 -5.65 -1.98 -1.00
CA SER A 194 -5.13 -3.25 -1.54
C SER A 194 -5.04 -4.34 -0.46
N ARG A 195 -4.72 -3.97 0.79
CA ARG A 195 -4.70 -4.90 1.93
C ARG A 195 -6.11 -5.27 2.38
N PHE A 196 -7.01 -4.29 2.45
CA PHE A 196 -8.42 -4.51 2.81
C PHE A 196 -9.08 -5.49 1.83
N TYR A 197 -8.90 -5.28 0.53
CA TYR A 197 -9.44 -6.16 -0.51
C TYR A 197 -8.63 -7.45 -0.71
N HIS A 198 -7.57 -7.68 0.08
CA HIS A 198 -6.68 -8.85 -0.05
C HIS A 198 -6.03 -9.01 -1.43
N LEU A 199 -5.76 -7.90 -2.13
CA LEU A 199 -5.09 -7.88 -3.43
C LEU A 199 -3.57 -7.96 -3.24
N LYS A 200 -3.06 -9.20 -3.15
CA LYS A 200 -1.65 -9.47 -2.80
C LYS A 200 -0.67 -8.91 -3.84
N GLY A 201 -0.90 -9.14 -5.13
CA GLY A 201 -0.03 -8.63 -6.18
C GLY A 201 -0.02 -7.11 -6.24
N LEU A 202 -1.17 -6.45 -6.07
CA LEU A 202 -1.22 -4.99 -5.99
C LEU A 202 -0.45 -4.47 -4.78
N THR A 203 -0.66 -5.10 -3.61
CA THR A 203 0.06 -4.74 -2.38
C THR A 203 1.57 -4.85 -2.59
N GLU A 204 2.04 -5.93 -3.21
CA GLU A 204 3.45 -6.14 -3.50
C GLU A 204 3.99 -5.14 -4.53
N LYS A 205 3.22 -4.84 -5.59
CA LYS A 205 3.57 -3.84 -6.60
C LYS A 205 3.69 -2.45 -5.97
N LEU A 206 2.77 -2.06 -5.10
CA LEU A 206 2.80 -0.78 -4.41
C LEU A 206 3.97 -0.70 -3.41
N LEU A 207 4.34 -1.81 -2.76
CA LEU A 207 5.55 -1.87 -1.94
C LEU A 207 6.81 -1.74 -2.79
N ALA A 208 6.91 -2.51 -3.88
CA ALA A 208 8.08 -2.51 -4.79
C ALA A 208 8.22 -1.25 -5.64
N SER A 209 7.12 -0.50 -5.85
CA SER A 209 7.13 0.82 -6.49
C SER A 209 7.79 1.91 -5.63
N SER A 210 8.42 1.54 -4.50
CA SER A 210 9.57 2.26 -3.97
C SER A 210 10.43 2.77 -5.11
N MET A 211 10.56 4.09 -5.24
CA MET A 211 11.30 4.72 -6.34
C MET A 211 12.63 4.01 -6.52
N THR A 212 12.84 3.36 -7.67
CA THR A 212 14.20 3.13 -8.15
C THR A 212 14.80 4.52 -8.36
N VAL A 213 15.76 4.88 -7.52
CA VAL A 213 16.45 6.16 -7.64
C VAL A 213 17.75 5.89 -8.36
N ASN A 214 18.08 6.72 -9.35
CA ASN A 214 19.41 6.73 -9.95
C ASN A 214 20.10 8.01 -9.52
N GLY A 215 21.34 7.92 -9.03
CA GLY A 215 22.21 9.08 -8.86
C GLY A 215 22.89 9.26 -7.51
N PHE A 216 22.80 8.31 -6.57
CA PHE A 216 23.61 8.35 -5.34
C PHE A 216 24.91 7.54 -5.41
N ALA A 217 25.08 6.71 -6.44
CA ALA A 217 26.36 6.06 -6.76
C ALA A 217 27.14 6.90 -7.79
N LYS A 218 28.35 7.35 -7.45
CA LYS A 218 29.19 8.16 -8.34
C LYS A 218 29.92 7.33 -9.40
N ASP A 219 30.25 6.08 -9.10
CA ASP A 219 31.17 5.25 -9.90
C ASP A 219 30.63 3.85 -10.29
N ASP A 220 29.37 3.53 -10.02
CA ASP A 220 28.80 2.22 -10.37
C ASP A 220 27.59 2.39 -11.29
N SER A 221 27.83 2.50 -12.60
CA SER A 221 26.78 2.48 -13.64
C SER A 221 26.08 1.11 -13.79
N ALA A 222 26.36 0.16 -12.88
CA ALA A 222 25.93 -1.24 -12.97
C ALA A 222 24.97 -1.69 -11.85
N LYS A 223 24.68 -0.84 -10.85
CA LYS A 223 23.85 -1.22 -9.69
C LYS A 223 22.59 -0.35 -9.62
N ASN A 224 21.44 -0.94 -9.95
CA ASN A 224 20.15 -0.28 -9.72
C ASN A 224 19.95 -0.06 -8.20
N GLU A 225 19.65 1.17 -7.78
CA GLU A 225 19.33 1.48 -6.38
C GLU A 225 17.81 1.40 -6.17
N ILE A 226 17.37 0.95 -4.99
CA ILE A 226 15.96 0.92 -4.61
C ILE A 226 15.75 1.61 -3.27
N LEU A 227 14.82 2.57 -3.20
CA LEU A 227 14.57 3.38 -2.01
C LEU A 227 13.33 2.93 -1.26
N PHE A 228 13.51 2.26 -0.12
CA PHE A 228 12.41 1.89 0.76
C PHE A 228 12.32 2.77 2.00
N ARG A 229 11.10 3.02 2.48
CA ARG A 229 10.94 3.38 3.89
C ARG A 229 11.30 2.19 4.75
N LEU A 230 12.00 2.42 5.87
CA LEU A 230 12.47 1.35 6.75
C LEU A 230 11.36 0.35 7.12
N LYS A 231 10.16 0.85 7.47
CA LYS A 231 8.99 0.02 7.81
C LYS A 231 8.55 -0.95 6.71
N ASP A 232 8.75 -0.60 5.44
CA ASP A 232 8.24 -1.32 4.27
C ASP A 232 9.22 -2.42 3.77
N ILE A 233 10.44 -2.47 4.31
CA ILE A 233 11.47 -3.45 3.92
C ILE A 233 11.07 -4.86 4.37
N ARG A 234 11.10 -5.83 3.46
CA ARG A 234 10.95 -7.25 3.81
C ARG A 234 12.34 -7.82 4.13
N HIS A 235 12.59 -8.10 5.40
CA HIS A 235 13.90 -8.58 5.86
C HIS A 235 14.35 -9.88 5.15
N ALA A 236 13.41 -10.78 4.82
CA ALA A 236 13.69 -12.01 4.06
C ALA A 236 14.16 -11.78 2.61
N SER A 237 13.99 -10.56 2.09
CA SER A 237 14.44 -10.16 0.75
C SER A 237 15.76 -9.37 0.80
N VAL A 238 16.35 -9.21 1.98
CA VAL A 238 17.63 -8.51 2.16
C VAL A 238 18.78 -9.51 2.13
N LEU A 239 19.88 -9.17 1.48
CA LEU A 239 21.08 -10.00 1.36
C LEU A 239 22.35 -9.14 1.44
N LEU A 240 23.48 -9.80 1.71
CA LEU A 240 24.80 -9.21 1.71
C LEU A 240 25.55 -9.62 0.45
N LEU A 241 26.26 -8.69 -0.20
CA LEU A 241 27.21 -9.01 -1.26
C LEU A 241 28.59 -8.50 -0.84
N GLU A 242 29.59 -9.38 -0.83
CA GLU A 242 30.97 -9.01 -0.56
C GLU A 242 31.58 -8.34 -1.81
N ASN A 243 32.23 -7.19 -1.63
CA ASN A 243 33.05 -6.58 -2.69
C ASN A 243 34.34 -7.40 -2.85
N ASN A 244 34.28 -8.53 -3.56
CA ASN A 244 35.49 -9.14 -4.10
C ASN A 244 35.95 -8.31 -5.29
N ILE A 245 36.94 -7.44 -5.07
CA ILE A 245 37.69 -6.83 -6.17
C ILE A 245 38.58 -7.92 -6.76
N GLY A 246 38.22 -8.42 -7.95
CA GLY A 246 39.08 -9.27 -8.76
C GLY A 246 38.31 -10.17 -9.73
N ASP A 247 38.41 -9.86 -11.03
CA ASP A 247 38.12 -10.78 -12.13
C ASP A 247 38.79 -12.14 -11.92
N ASN A 248 38.02 -13.23 -11.81
CA ASN A 248 38.09 -14.38 -12.72
C ASN A 248 37.27 -15.61 -12.25
N MET A 249 36.90 -16.38 -13.28
CA MET A 249 36.31 -17.71 -13.32
C MET A 249 36.76 -18.75 -12.26
N ILE A 250 35.74 -19.45 -11.73
CA ILE A 250 35.67 -20.87 -11.31
C ILE A 250 36.46 -21.35 -10.06
N SER A 251 35.71 -22.15 -9.28
CA SER A 251 36.08 -23.26 -8.38
C SER A 251 36.17 -23.08 -6.86
N GLU A 252 35.73 -24.17 -6.24
CA GLU A 252 35.42 -24.54 -4.86
C GLU A 252 36.45 -24.25 -3.75
N GLU A 253 35.86 -24.18 -2.56
CA GLU A 253 36.38 -24.48 -1.21
C GLU A 253 37.52 -23.66 -0.57
N SER A 254 37.26 -23.42 0.72
CA SER A 254 38.16 -23.16 1.85
C SER A 254 38.60 -21.72 2.15
N SER A 255 38.02 -21.24 3.25
CA SER A 255 38.60 -20.44 4.33
C SER A 255 39.98 -19.78 4.12
N VAL A 256 40.00 -18.45 4.08
CA VAL A 256 41.13 -17.65 4.58
C VAL A 256 40.57 -16.37 5.22
N PHE A 257 40.89 -16.15 6.50
CA PHE A 257 40.67 -14.87 7.19
C PHE A 257 41.54 -13.79 6.52
N SER A 258 40.90 -12.85 5.83
CA SER A 258 41.52 -11.59 5.42
C SER A 258 41.27 -10.55 6.51
N THR A 259 42.33 -10.11 7.16
CA THR A 259 42.33 -8.95 8.07
C THR A 259 42.39 -7.67 7.24
N GLY A 260 41.23 -7.28 6.74
CA GLY A 260 40.95 -5.95 6.19
C GLY A 260 39.47 -5.68 6.43
N SER A 261 39.12 -4.51 6.96
CA SER A 261 37.71 -4.16 7.28
C SER A 261 36.89 -4.10 5.99
N SER A 262 36.32 -5.24 5.59
CA SER A 262 35.50 -5.36 4.39
C SER A 262 34.14 -4.72 4.68
N THR A 263 33.90 -3.57 4.06
CA THR A 263 32.58 -2.93 4.09
C THR A 263 31.72 -3.58 3.00
N SER A 264 30.61 -4.20 3.38
CA SER A 264 29.68 -4.85 2.47
C SER A 264 28.39 -4.05 2.34
N HIS A 265 27.90 -3.88 1.11
CA HIS A 265 26.61 -3.23 0.87
C HIS A 265 25.46 -4.16 1.21
N VAL A 266 24.44 -3.60 1.85
CA VAL A 266 23.16 -4.28 2.04
C VAL A 266 22.35 -4.16 0.75
N MET A 267 21.93 -5.30 0.21
CA MET A 267 21.23 -5.42 -1.07
C MET A 267 19.80 -5.93 -0.86
N TYR A 268 18.92 -5.68 -1.82
CA TYR A 268 17.54 -6.17 -1.84
C TYR A 268 17.28 -7.00 -3.10
N LYS A 269 16.77 -8.22 -2.93
CA LYS A 269 16.35 -9.10 -4.02
C LYS A 269 14.84 -9.11 -4.15
N ASN A 270 14.34 -8.71 -5.32
CA ASN A 270 12.92 -8.78 -5.63
C ASN A 270 12.50 -10.24 -5.95
N LYS A 271 11.20 -10.48 -6.14
CA LYS A 271 10.68 -11.83 -6.45
C LYS A 271 11.08 -12.32 -7.85
N GLU A 272 11.33 -11.41 -8.77
CA GLU A 272 11.74 -11.71 -10.16
C GLU A 272 13.24 -12.04 -10.25
N GLY A 273 13.98 -11.94 -9.13
CA GLY A 273 15.39 -12.26 -9.05
C GLY A 273 16.34 -11.07 -9.21
N GLY A 274 15.82 -9.88 -9.51
CA GLY A 274 16.59 -8.64 -9.62
C GLY A 274 17.17 -8.22 -8.26
N VAL A 275 18.43 -7.81 -8.26
CA VAL A 275 19.19 -7.38 -7.06
C VAL A 275 19.51 -5.90 -7.16
N TYR A 276 19.26 -5.17 -6.07
CA TYR A 276 19.36 -3.72 -5.99
C TYR A 276 20.14 -3.30 -4.76
N VAL A 277 20.86 -2.17 -4.84
CA VAL A 277 21.42 -1.52 -3.64
C VAL A 277 20.27 -0.97 -2.81
N LEU A 278 20.19 -1.36 -1.53
CA LEU A 278 19.11 -0.95 -0.64
C LEU A 278 19.41 0.44 -0.06
N LEU A 279 18.60 1.42 -0.47
CA LEU A 279 18.53 2.74 0.17
C LEU A 279 17.32 2.80 1.10
N VAL A 280 17.48 3.51 2.21
CA VAL A 280 16.48 3.63 3.26
C VAL A 280 16.09 5.08 3.47
N GLU A 281 14.81 5.37 3.32
CA GLU A 281 14.22 6.66 3.62
C GLU A 281 13.69 6.69 5.06
N VAL A 282 14.14 7.67 5.84
CA VAL A 282 13.69 7.94 7.22
C VAL A 282 13.09 9.35 7.32
N HIS A 283 12.10 9.53 8.19
CA HIS A 283 11.41 10.82 8.39
C HIS A 283 11.17 11.07 9.86
N ASN A 284 11.03 12.35 10.22
CA ASN A 284 10.61 12.79 11.54
C ASN A 284 11.52 12.23 12.66
N VAL A 285 12.82 12.23 12.39
CA VAL A 285 13.87 11.76 13.32
C VAL A 285 14.73 12.95 13.74
N HIS A 286 15.46 12.81 14.83
CA HIS A 286 16.43 13.82 15.23
C HIS A 286 17.83 13.43 14.79
N LEU A 287 18.55 14.38 14.18
CA LEU A 287 19.98 14.26 13.94
C LEU A 287 20.73 15.07 15.01
N ILE A 288 21.62 14.41 15.72
CA ILE A 288 22.47 15.00 16.76
C ILE A 288 23.87 15.16 16.17
N CYS A 289 24.35 16.39 16.08
CA CYS A 289 25.72 16.70 15.65
C CYS A 289 26.55 17.03 16.89
N ARG A 290 27.52 16.20 17.26
CA ARG A 290 28.37 16.39 18.44
C ARG A 290 29.74 16.95 18.04
N TYR A 291 30.23 17.89 18.84
CA TYR A 291 31.51 18.55 18.66
C TYR A 291 32.38 18.28 19.88
N GLY A 292 33.61 17.80 19.65
CA GLY A 292 34.58 17.58 20.71
C GLY A 292 34.83 18.86 21.52
N ALA A 293 35.14 18.72 22.81
CA ALA A 293 35.47 19.86 23.65
C ALA A 293 36.62 20.67 22.99
N PRO A 294 36.53 22.01 22.93
CA PRO A 294 37.68 22.82 22.57
C PRO A 294 38.78 22.50 23.59
N SER A 295 39.92 21.99 23.14
CA SER A 295 41.07 21.83 24.03
C SER A 295 41.37 23.17 24.69
N SER A 296 41.38 23.20 26.02
CA SER A 296 41.74 24.40 26.79
C SER A 296 43.10 24.93 26.30
N PRO A 297 43.30 26.26 26.17
CA PRO A 297 44.62 26.78 25.87
C PRO A 297 45.55 26.41 27.03
N MET A 298 46.59 25.63 26.75
CA MET A 298 47.63 25.38 27.75
C MET A 298 48.20 26.72 28.19
N THR A 299 48.11 26.93 29.50
CA THR A 299 48.75 27.96 30.31
C THR A 299 50.10 28.40 29.74
N ALA A 300 50.19 29.67 29.34
CA ALA A 300 51.46 30.34 29.12
C ALA A 300 52.17 30.49 30.47
N THR A 301 53.16 29.63 30.71
CA THR A 301 54.09 29.79 31.82
C THR A 301 54.99 31.00 31.51
N THR A 302 54.80 32.07 32.27
CA THR A 302 55.67 33.25 32.30
C THR A 302 57.11 32.87 32.64
N THR A 303 58.03 33.11 31.71
CA THR A 303 59.44 33.42 32.01
C THR A 303 59.84 34.67 31.21
N PRO A 304 60.55 35.65 31.81
CA PRO A 304 60.88 36.89 31.13
C PRO A 304 62.23 36.76 30.43
N ILE A 305 62.25 36.76 29.10
CA ILE A 305 63.49 37.01 28.34
C ILE A 305 63.20 37.95 27.17
N THR A 306 64.00 39.01 27.14
CA THR A 306 64.10 40.13 26.21
C THR A 306 64.36 39.72 24.76
N ASN A 307 63.50 40.15 23.81
CA ASN A 307 63.84 40.81 22.54
C ASN A 307 62.61 40.90 21.60
N PRO A 308 62.35 42.02 20.88
CA PRO A 308 61.18 42.17 20.03
C PRO A 308 61.54 42.19 18.54
N THR A 309 61.30 41.11 17.79
CA THR A 309 60.96 41.17 16.34
C THR A 309 60.74 39.76 15.78
N THR A 310 59.48 39.32 15.67
CA THR A 310 58.98 38.40 14.63
C THR A 310 57.46 38.19 14.81
N PRO A 311 56.63 38.27 13.76
CA PRO A 311 55.20 37.98 13.87
C PRO A 311 54.98 36.47 13.98
N ILE A 312 54.31 36.05 15.05
CA ILE A 312 53.89 34.66 15.28
C ILE A 312 52.74 34.34 14.32
N HIS A 313 52.95 33.40 13.41
CA HIS A 313 51.89 32.78 12.61
C HIS A 313 50.97 31.99 13.56
N PHE A 314 49.73 32.47 13.74
CA PHE A 314 48.67 31.67 14.33
C PHE A 314 48.38 30.49 13.39
N SER A 315 48.77 29.27 13.81
CA SER A 315 48.36 28.05 13.16
C SER A 315 46.84 27.91 13.29
N ARG A 316 46.14 28.08 12.17
CA ARG A 316 44.68 27.99 12.07
C ARG A 316 44.27 26.54 12.35
N MET A 317 43.81 26.27 13.58
CA MET A 317 43.24 24.98 13.96
C MET A 317 42.10 24.62 12.99
N LEU A 318 42.23 23.49 12.30
CA LEU A 318 41.19 22.98 11.41
C LEU A 318 39.97 22.59 12.27
N PRO A 319 38.75 23.04 11.95
CA PRO A 319 37.57 22.67 12.74
C PRO A 319 37.38 21.15 12.72
N SER A 320 37.23 20.54 13.89
CA SER A 320 36.93 19.11 14.02
C SER A 320 35.55 18.82 13.40
N ARG A 321 35.49 17.86 12.46
CA ARG A 321 34.22 17.43 11.86
C ARG A 321 33.30 16.91 12.96
N PRO A 322 32.01 17.30 12.98
CA PRO A 322 31.07 16.81 13.98
C PRO A 322 30.83 15.31 13.80
N THR A 323 30.65 14.60 14.91
CA THR A 323 30.10 13.25 14.90
C THR A 323 28.59 13.34 14.72
N LEU A 324 28.02 12.58 13.79
CA LEU A 324 26.59 12.56 13.49
C LEU A 324 25.94 11.33 14.10
N GLU A 325 24.77 11.50 14.72
CA GLU A 325 24.00 10.40 15.32
C GLU A 325 22.51 10.57 15.02
N LEU A 326 21.84 9.55 14.48
CA LEU A 326 20.38 9.56 14.33
C LEU A 326 19.70 8.97 15.57
N SER A 327 18.73 9.71 16.09
CA SER A 327 17.77 9.21 17.06
C SER A 327 16.61 8.53 16.34
N LEU A 328 16.64 7.20 16.29
CA LEU A 328 15.62 6.35 15.66
C LEU A 328 14.56 5.90 16.69
N SER A 329 13.34 5.63 16.23
CA SER A 329 12.27 5.09 17.09
C SER A 329 12.53 3.62 17.46
N ASP A 330 11.92 3.13 18.56
CA ASP A 330 12.00 1.71 18.94
C ASP A 330 11.51 0.76 17.82
N LYS A 331 10.51 1.20 17.05
CA LYS A 331 9.97 0.45 15.91
C LYS A 331 11.00 0.33 14.79
N ASP A 332 11.68 1.43 14.48
CA ASP A 332 12.74 1.48 13.47
C ASP A 332 13.96 0.66 13.90
N MET A 333 14.36 0.78 15.16
CA MET A 333 15.45 0.00 15.74
C MET A 333 15.15 -1.51 15.68
N LYS A 334 13.93 -1.92 16.07
CA LYS A 334 13.49 -3.33 15.95
C LYS A 334 13.51 -3.80 14.50
N LYS A 335 13.18 -2.93 13.54
CA LYS A 335 13.21 -3.26 12.11
C LYS A 335 14.64 -3.48 11.61
N LEU A 336 15.59 -2.61 11.99
CA LEU A 336 17.01 -2.78 11.67
C LEU A 336 17.58 -4.07 12.25
N LYS A 337 17.24 -4.41 13.51
CA LYS A 337 17.64 -5.70 14.11
C LYS A 337 17.12 -6.92 13.35
N ASN A 338 15.87 -6.88 12.89
CA ASN A 338 15.32 -7.96 12.05
C ASN A 338 16.04 -8.08 10.70
N ILE A 339 16.45 -6.95 10.11
CA ILE A 339 17.29 -6.93 8.91
C ILE A 339 18.66 -7.55 9.20
N ALA A 340 19.33 -7.11 10.27
CA ALA A 340 20.62 -7.63 10.71
C ALA A 340 20.59 -9.16 10.88
N LYS A 341 19.56 -9.66 11.58
CA LYS A 341 19.35 -11.10 11.78
C LYS A 341 19.19 -11.86 10.46
N SER A 342 18.53 -11.26 9.47
CA SER A 342 18.28 -11.90 8.17
C SER A 342 19.55 -12.00 7.33
N ILE A 343 20.47 -11.05 7.48
CA ILE A 343 21.79 -11.06 6.83
C ILE A 343 22.91 -11.64 7.71
N LYS A 344 22.55 -12.26 8.85
CA LYS A 344 23.49 -12.84 9.83
C LYS A 344 24.52 -11.85 10.38
N ALA A 345 24.18 -10.56 10.45
CA ALA A 345 24.95 -9.53 11.12
C ALA A 345 24.60 -9.44 12.62
N SER A 346 25.44 -8.76 13.39
CA SER A 346 25.19 -8.39 14.79
C SER A 346 23.89 -7.59 14.91
N GLU A 347 23.10 -7.86 15.95
CA GLU A 347 21.92 -7.06 16.29
C GLU A 347 22.28 -5.73 16.97
N GLU A 348 23.57 -5.47 17.21
CA GLU A 348 24.07 -4.16 17.60
C GLU A 348 24.05 -3.23 16.37
N ILE A 349 23.27 -2.15 16.47
CA ILE A 349 23.09 -1.16 15.40
C ILE A 349 23.87 0.08 15.76
N VAL A 350 24.82 0.47 14.90
CA VAL A 350 25.61 1.69 15.10
C VAL A 350 24.74 2.88 14.71
N THR A 351 24.36 3.71 15.69
CA THR A 351 23.57 4.94 15.46
C THR A 351 24.42 6.11 14.97
N GLY A 352 25.74 6.01 15.11
CA GLY A 352 26.72 6.89 14.49
C GLY A 352 26.63 6.81 12.98
N ILE A 353 26.60 7.96 12.32
CA ILE A 353 26.38 8.06 10.88
C ILE A 353 27.57 8.65 10.20
N HIS A 354 28.00 7.96 9.16
CA HIS A 354 28.97 8.47 8.22
C HIS A 354 28.26 9.32 7.17
N SER A 355 28.84 10.45 6.81
CA SER A 355 28.34 11.31 5.74
C SER A 355 29.50 11.57 4.78
N PRO A 356 29.43 11.13 3.52
CA PRO A 356 30.43 11.46 2.52
C PRO A 356 30.37 12.96 2.20
N ASP A 357 31.44 13.49 1.62
CA ASP A 357 31.51 14.90 1.22
C ASP A 357 30.48 15.25 0.13
N THR A 358 29.98 14.24 -0.58
CA THR A 358 28.91 14.35 -1.58
C THR A 358 27.50 14.38 -0.97
N CYS A 359 27.36 14.23 0.35
CA CYS A 359 26.05 14.26 0.99
C CYS A 359 25.40 15.64 0.83
N ALA A 360 24.16 15.65 0.35
CA ALA A 360 23.39 16.87 0.17
C ALA A 360 22.62 17.20 1.44
N PHE A 361 22.97 18.30 2.11
CA PHE A 361 22.22 18.85 3.23
C PHE A 361 21.36 20.04 2.79
N GLU A 362 20.12 20.07 3.27
CA GLU A 362 19.25 21.24 3.25
C GLU A 362 18.77 21.50 4.68
N ILE A 363 19.21 22.61 5.26
CA ILE A 363 18.91 23.00 6.64
C ILE A 363 18.23 24.36 6.63
N ASP A 364 17.03 24.44 7.22
CA ASP A 364 16.21 25.67 7.24
C ASP A 364 16.01 26.23 5.81
N SER A 365 15.75 25.33 4.87
CA SER A 365 15.60 25.61 3.42
C SER A 365 16.86 26.15 2.73
N ASN A 366 18.01 26.12 3.38
CA ASN A 366 19.29 26.49 2.79
C ASN A 366 20.09 25.24 2.45
N LYS A 367 20.55 25.14 1.19
CA LYS A 367 21.48 24.08 0.77
C LYS A 367 22.85 24.32 1.40
N CYS A 368 23.39 23.32 2.06
CA CYS A 368 24.68 23.40 2.74
C CYS A 368 25.46 22.09 2.59
N SER A 369 26.77 22.17 2.86
CA SER A 369 27.65 21.00 2.94
C SER A 369 27.85 20.58 4.40
N LEU A 370 28.40 19.39 4.63
CA LEU A 370 28.82 18.97 5.96
C LEU A 370 29.83 19.95 6.59
N GLU A 371 30.65 20.63 5.78
CA GLU A 371 31.60 21.64 6.27
C GLU A 371 30.91 22.86 6.89
N ALA A 372 29.71 23.20 6.43
CA ALA A 372 28.91 24.27 7.04
C ALA A 372 28.54 23.92 8.48
N LEU A 373 28.30 22.63 8.77
CA LEU A 373 28.06 22.14 10.13
C LEU A 373 29.33 22.16 10.98
N SER A 374 30.53 22.17 10.39
CA SER A 374 31.80 22.25 11.15
C SER A 374 32.12 23.66 11.64
N ASN A 375 31.42 24.72 11.18
CA ASN A 375 31.65 26.09 11.63
C ASN A 375 30.93 26.39 12.95
N THR A 376 31.54 25.96 14.07
CA THR A 376 30.97 26.09 15.41
C THR A 376 30.78 27.53 15.88
N GLU A 377 31.55 28.50 15.37
CA GLU A 377 31.40 29.91 15.71
C GLU A 377 30.07 30.48 15.22
N LYS A 378 29.67 30.14 13.99
CA LYS A 378 28.39 30.59 13.40
C LYS A 378 27.17 29.87 13.98
N LEU A 379 27.37 28.68 14.56
CA LEU A 379 26.30 27.84 15.09
C LEU A 379 26.17 27.95 16.62
N LEU A 380 27.01 28.76 17.26
CA LEU A 380 27.15 28.82 18.72
C LEU A 380 25.83 29.11 19.45
N HIS A 381 24.93 29.88 18.85
CA HIS A 381 23.61 30.22 19.40
C HIS A 381 22.59 29.08 19.30
N LEU A 382 22.86 28.06 18.50
CA LEU A 382 22.00 26.87 18.30
C LEU A 382 22.52 25.65 19.08
N MET A 383 23.76 25.71 19.55
CA MET A 383 24.40 24.61 20.26
C MET A 383 23.89 24.51 21.70
N LYS A 384 23.73 23.27 22.14
CA LYS A 384 23.49 22.88 23.53
C LYS A 384 24.78 22.33 24.13
N SER A 385 24.91 22.38 25.45
CA SER A 385 26.02 21.77 26.17
C SER A 385 25.57 20.44 26.78
N ASP A 386 26.41 19.42 26.70
CA ASP A 386 26.21 18.18 27.45
C ASP A 386 26.81 18.30 28.86
N HIS A 387 26.50 17.31 29.71
CA HIS A 387 26.98 17.25 31.10
C HIS A 387 28.51 17.12 31.22
N HIS A 388 29.21 16.78 30.13
CA HIS A 388 30.65 16.57 30.08
C HIS A 388 31.41 17.74 29.42
N GLY A 389 30.73 18.87 29.17
CA GLY A 389 31.32 20.07 28.57
C GLY A 389 31.47 20.02 27.05
N GLY A 390 31.01 18.95 26.40
CA GLY A 390 30.86 18.87 24.95
C GLY A 390 29.70 19.73 24.47
N ARG A 391 29.75 20.13 23.19
CA ARG A 391 28.67 20.88 22.56
C ARG A 391 28.00 20.04 21.49
N TYR A 392 26.70 20.19 21.33
CA TYR A 392 25.95 19.48 20.31
C TYR A 392 24.83 20.34 19.70
N LEU A 393 24.51 20.06 18.45
CA LEU A 393 23.37 20.64 17.72
C LEU A 393 22.33 19.54 17.51
N THR A 394 21.06 19.87 17.73
CA THR A 394 19.95 18.96 17.39
C THR A 394 19.18 19.54 16.21
N LEU A 395 19.09 18.76 15.14
CA LEU A 395 18.31 19.06 13.95
C LEU A 395 17.08 18.15 13.92
N TYR A 396 15.94 18.69 13.50
CA TYR A 396 14.75 17.90 13.20
C TYR A 396 14.77 17.53 11.73
N VAL A 397 15.01 16.26 11.43
CA VAL A 397 15.09 15.73 10.07
C VAL A 397 13.69 15.39 9.58
N THR A 398 13.22 16.12 8.58
CA THR A 398 11.96 15.80 7.90
C THR A 398 12.13 14.62 6.96
N LYS A 399 13.30 14.51 6.33
CA LYS A 399 13.62 13.44 5.40
C LYS A 399 15.13 13.20 5.35
N ALA A 400 15.55 11.95 5.46
CA ALA A 400 16.91 11.55 5.11
C ALA A 400 16.92 10.25 4.29
N ILE A 401 17.87 10.17 3.37
CA ILE A 401 18.14 8.98 2.56
C ILE A 401 19.46 8.40 3.05
N LEU A 402 19.42 7.15 3.48
CA LEU A 402 20.53 6.41 4.06
C LEU A 402 20.88 5.23 3.17
N ARG A 403 22.16 4.88 3.11
CA ARG A 403 22.65 3.60 2.63
C ARG A 403 23.01 2.74 3.83
N LEU A 404 22.57 1.48 3.82
CA LEU A 404 22.94 0.51 4.85
C LEU A 404 24.20 -0.25 4.41
N LEU A 405 25.15 -0.32 5.33
CA LEU A 405 26.42 -1.02 5.15
C LEU A 405 26.58 -2.02 6.30
N VAL A 406 27.34 -3.09 6.07
CA VAL A 406 27.83 -3.96 7.14
C VAL A 406 29.33 -3.80 7.21
N LYS A 407 29.82 -3.47 8.40
CA LYS A 407 31.25 -3.34 8.71
C LYS A 407 31.53 -3.98 10.04
N ASP A 408 32.56 -4.80 10.09
CA ASP A 408 32.96 -5.57 11.28
C ASP A 408 31.78 -6.34 11.91
N GLY A 409 30.86 -6.82 11.05
CA GLY A 409 29.66 -7.57 11.43
C GLY A 409 28.49 -6.73 11.93
N CYS A 410 28.60 -5.41 12.05
CA CYS A 410 27.52 -4.52 12.52
C CYS A 410 26.91 -3.73 11.36
N ILE A 411 25.61 -3.40 11.46
CA ILE A 411 24.98 -2.49 10.51
C ILE A 411 25.40 -1.06 10.83
N GLU A 412 26.00 -0.40 9.84
CA GLU A 412 26.30 1.03 9.81
C GLU A 412 25.41 1.75 8.80
N MET A 413 25.23 3.06 9.00
CA MET A 413 24.42 3.91 8.15
C MET A 413 25.27 5.03 7.54
N GLU A 414 25.21 5.15 6.22
CA GLU A 414 25.79 6.27 5.48
C GLU A 414 24.68 7.21 5.00
N MET A 415 24.75 8.49 5.37
CA MET A 415 23.75 9.50 4.98
C MET A 415 24.09 10.11 3.63
N LEU A 416 23.18 9.97 2.66
CA LEU A 416 23.37 10.44 1.28
C LEU A 416 22.65 11.77 1.00
N LYS A 417 21.51 11.98 1.67
CA LYS A 417 20.74 13.23 1.62
C LYS A 417 20.06 13.48 2.97
N CYS A 418 20.02 14.73 3.41
CA CYS A 418 19.35 15.14 4.64
C CYS A 418 18.63 16.47 4.46
N GLU A 419 17.33 16.49 4.73
CA GLU A 419 16.49 17.67 4.82
C GLU A 419 16.08 17.85 6.29
N ALA A 420 16.44 18.98 6.88
CA ALA A 420 16.25 19.21 8.30
C ALA A 420 15.96 20.67 8.63
N PHE A 421 15.46 20.89 9.85
CA PHE A 421 15.29 22.21 10.45
C PHE A 421 16.14 22.31 11.70
N SER A 422 16.82 23.44 11.88
CA SER A 422 17.49 23.74 13.13
C SER A 422 16.46 24.11 14.21
N SER A 423 16.86 23.96 15.47
CA SER A 423 16.00 24.30 16.62
C SER A 423 15.97 25.82 16.92
N GLU A 424 16.24 26.67 15.92
CA GLU A 424 16.35 28.11 16.09
C GLU A 424 15.02 28.72 16.59
N ARG A 425 15.08 29.35 17.77
CA ARG A 425 13.94 30.01 18.43
C ARG A 425 13.24 31.02 17.51
N GLY A 426 13.98 31.73 16.67
CA GLY A 426 13.46 32.75 15.74
C GLY A 426 12.55 32.21 14.64
N PHE A 427 12.74 30.97 14.20
CA PHE A 427 11.86 30.33 13.21
C PHE A 427 10.61 29.71 13.83
N ASN A 428 10.67 29.26 15.09
CA ASN A 428 9.46 28.87 15.84
C ASN A 428 8.47 30.02 16.00
N TYR A 429 8.95 31.27 16.08
CA TYR A 429 8.07 32.46 16.09
C TYR A 429 7.47 32.80 14.72
N LYS A 430 8.04 32.31 13.62
CA LYS A 430 7.51 32.48 12.25
C LYS A 430 6.57 31.35 11.83
N ARG A 431 6.50 30.27 12.61
CA ARG A 431 5.49 29.23 12.44
C ARG A 431 4.20 29.79 13.01
N GLU A 432 3.32 30.30 12.14
CA GLU A 432 1.93 30.55 12.50
C GLU A 432 1.35 29.21 12.99
N PHE A 433 1.23 29.05 14.30
CA PHE A 433 0.28 28.10 14.85
C PHE A 433 -1.10 28.53 14.34
N LEU A 434 -1.95 27.56 13.99
CA LEU A 434 -3.33 27.84 13.62
C LEU A 434 -3.90 28.86 14.62
N PRO A 435 -4.63 29.90 14.16
CA PRO A 435 -5.24 30.86 15.07
C PRO A 435 -6.04 30.11 16.14
N ASP A 436 -6.00 30.61 17.39
CA ASP A 436 -6.53 29.96 18.60
C ASP A 436 -7.96 29.41 18.47
N GLU A 437 -8.73 29.88 17.49
CA GLU A 437 -10.07 29.42 17.14
C GLU A 437 -10.13 28.01 16.54
N LYS A 438 -9.00 27.39 16.18
CA LYS A 438 -8.93 26.00 15.67
C LYS A 438 -8.10 25.08 16.55
N SER A 439 -8.29 25.15 17.88
CA SER A 439 -7.85 24.06 18.74
C SER A 439 -8.67 22.80 18.40
N ILE A 440 -8.00 21.77 17.86
CA ILE A 440 -8.54 20.42 17.88
C ILE A 440 -8.60 20.02 19.36
N ALA A 441 -9.81 19.93 19.91
CA ALA A 441 -10.03 19.33 21.21
C ALA A 441 -9.48 17.89 21.17
N LEU A 442 -8.52 17.59 22.04
CA LEU A 442 -8.00 16.24 22.24
C LEU A 442 -9.04 15.35 22.92
#